data_AF-X1NDM5-F1
#
_entry.id   AF-X1NDM5-F1
#
_cell.length_a   1.000
_cell.length_b   1.000
_cell.length_c   1.000
_cell.angle_alpha   90.00
_cell.angle_beta   90.00
_cell.angle_gamma   90.00
#
_symmetry.space_group_name_H-M   'P 1'
#
loop_
_entity.id
_entity.type
_entity.pdbx_description
1 polymer ?
#
loop_
_entity_poly.entity_id
_entity_poly.type
_entity_poly.pdbx_seq_one_letter_code
_entity_poly.pdbx_strand_id
1 'polypeptide(L)'
;VGFPGSSPYTRGVYPNMYRGRLWTMRLFSGHGTPEATNKRWKFLYSHGETGFSAAVDALTFNGIDPTNPDGDAEVGTSGVPLYCIDSMFALTEGLPIDKVSVALIVEPFTSAPICAMYYNMAKMRGLDIKALMGTTQNDILTMTVGYVPYKNVNPYHILRLACDLIEWCVPQKNVPRWHPINFTGYNYREGGIDAIQELGFVFASACSHIDNLIERGWKVDDFVSRLAFHLSAHKDFFEEIAKYRAARRIWYKLIKDRYEAKNPRSMEFRFH
;
A
#
# COMPACT_ATOMS: atom_id res chain seq x y z
N VAL A 1 4.55 -22.59 18.22
CA VAL A 1 5.45 -21.74 17.39
C VAL A 1 5.47 -22.21 15.93
N GLY A 2 5.60 -23.52 15.67
CA GLY A 2 5.45 -24.08 14.32
C GLY A 2 6.67 -23.90 13.40
N PHE A 3 6.51 -24.24 12.13
CA PHE A 3 7.49 -24.06 11.06
C PHE A 3 7.15 -22.85 10.16
N PRO A 4 8.13 -22.23 9.49
CA PRO A 4 7.84 -21.22 8.46
C PRO A 4 6.98 -21.83 7.34
N GLY A 5 6.06 -21.04 6.77
CA GLY A 5 5.11 -21.53 5.77
C GLY A 5 3.96 -22.39 6.32
N SER A 6 3.83 -22.51 7.65
CA SER A 6 2.74 -23.26 8.29
C SER A 6 2.07 -22.42 9.36
N SER A 7 0.77 -22.62 9.54
CA SER A 7 0.00 -21.98 10.60
C SER A 7 0.65 -22.17 11.98
N PRO A 8 0.73 -21.13 12.84
CA PRO A 8 0.17 -19.78 12.69
C PRO A 8 1.18 -18.76 12.14
N TYR A 9 2.07 -19.19 11.23
CA TYR A 9 3.05 -18.38 10.49
C TYR A 9 4.01 -17.54 11.34
N THR A 10 4.14 -17.84 12.63
CA THR A 10 4.99 -17.08 13.57
C THR A 10 6.43 -16.99 13.07
N ARG A 11 6.94 -18.04 12.41
CA ARG A 11 8.32 -18.10 11.87
C ARG A 11 8.47 -17.57 10.44
N GLY A 12 7.40 -17.09 9.81
CA GLY A 12 7.38 -16.62 8.42
C GLY A 12 6.25 -17.26 7.62
N VAL A 13 5.75 -16.55 6.60
CA VAL A 13 4.64 -17.00 5.75
C VAL A 13 5.08 -17.94 4.62
N TYR A 14 6.37 -17.98 4.29
CA TYR A 14 6.91 -18.87 3.25
C TYR A 14 7.83 -19.93 3.88
N PRO A 15 7.82 -21.18 3.40
CA PRO A 15 8.63 -22.25 3.98
C PRO A 15 10.14 -21.99 3.88
N ASN A 16 10.60 -21.42 2.76
CA ASN A 16 12.01 -21.17 2.51
C ASN A 16 12.46 -19.73 2.82
N MET A 17 11.53 -18.80 3.07
CA MET A 17 11.79 -17.37 3.29
C MET A 17 12.93 -16.85 2.40
N TYR A 18 13.92 -16.19 3.01
CA TYR A 18 15.05 -15.55 2.33
C TYR A 18 16.13 -16.51 1.84
N ARG A 19 16.04 -17.81 2.17
CA ARG A 19 16.87 -18.85 1.51
C ARG A 19 16.36 -19.16 0.11
N GLY A 20 15.09 -18.88 -0.18
CA GLY A 20 14.49 -19.03 -1.51
C GLY A 20 14.50 -17.73 -2.30
N ARG A 21 13.94 -16.65 -1.73
CA ARG A 21 13.90 -15.33 -2.35
C ARG A 21 14.08 -14.25 -1.29
N LEU A 22 15.02 -13.33 -1.52
CA LEU A 22 15.21 -12.16 -0.66
C LEU A 22 13.96 -11.27 -0.66
N TRP A 23 13.82 -10.44 0.38
CA TRP A 23 12.79 -9.40 0.37
C TRP A 23 13.00 -8.45 -0.81
N THR A 24 11.91 -7.81 -1.25
CA THR A 24 12.00 -6.78 -2.29
C THR A 24 12.78 -5.59 -1.74
N MET A 25 13.91 -5.27 -2.35
CA MET A 25 14.58 -3.99 -2.14
C MET A 25 13.82 -2.93 -2.91
N ARG A 26 13.12 -2.07 -2.17
CA ARG A 26 12.29 -0.96 -2.68
C ARG A 26 12.62 0.27 -1.87
N LEU A 27 13.26 1.24 -2.52
CA LEU A 27 13.60 2.52 -1.92
C LEU A 27 12.47 3.51 -2.21
N PHE A 28 12.09 4.22 -1.16
CA PHE A 28 11.14 5.32 -1.29
C PHE A 28 11.80 6.47 -2.05
N SER A 29 11.30 6.78 -3.25
CA SER A 29 11.94 7.79 -4.11
C SER A 29 10.92 8.57 -4.94
N GLY A 30 11.05 9.89 -4.88
CA GLY A 30 10.26 10.85 -5.64
C GLY A 30 10.72 12.24 -5.24
N HIS A 31 11.08 13.06 -6.22
CA HIS A 31 11.48 14.45 -6.00
C HIS A 31 11.52 15.19 -7.33
N GLY A 32 11.08 16.46 -7.33
CA GLY A 32 11.03 17.27 -8.54
C GLY A 32 10.02 16.70 -9.55
N THR A 33 10.33 16.84 -10.85
CA THR A 33 9.39 16.45 -11.90
C THR A 33 9.26 14.93 -12.07
N PRO A 34 8.20 14.43 -12.74
CA PRO A 34 8.07 13.03 -13.11
C PRO A 34 9.28 12.47 -13.88
N GLU A 35 9.89 13.26 -14.78
CA GLU A 35 11.08 12.89 -15.54
C GLU A 35 12.32 12.78 -14.64
N ALA A 36 12.47 13.69 -13.66
CA ALA A 36 13.55 13.64 -12.69
C ALA A 36 13.44 12.39 -11.81
N THR A 37 12.22 12.07 -11.35
CA THR A 37 11.96 10.84 -10.60
C THR A 37 12.15 9.59 -11.46
N ASN A 38 11.74 9.61 -12.74
CA ASN A 38 12.00 8.53 -13.69
C ASN A 38 13.50 8.25 -13.85
N LYS A 39 14.31 9.31 -14.01
CA LYS A 39 15.78 9.19 -14.07
C LYS A 39 16.34 8.53 -12.81
N ARG A 40 15.80 8.88 -11.63
CA ARG A 40 16.16 8.24 -10.36
C ARG A 40 15.75 6.76 -10.33
N TRP A 41 14.54 6.42 -10.76
CA TRP A 41 14.08 5.02 -10.84
C TRP A 41 14.91 4.18 -11.81
N LYS A 42 15.25 4.71 -12.99
CA LYS A 42 16.18 4.05 -13.92
C LYS A 42 17.55 3.80 -13.29
N PHE A 43 18.08 4.80 -12.58
CA PHE A 43 19.33 4.66 -11.84
C PHE A 43 19.24 3.54 -10.79
N LEU A 44 18.24 3.57 -9.91
CA LEU A 44 18.07 2.57 -8.87
C LEU A 44 17.83 1.16 -9.43
N TYR A 45 17.03 1.05 -10.50
CA TYR A 45 16.80 -0.21 -11.21
C TYR A 45 18.11 -0.80 -11.77
N SER A 46 18.96 0.04 -12.38
CA SER A 46 20.28 -0.38 -12.87
C SER A 46 21.23 -0.83 -11.75
N HIS A 47 20.96 -0.45 -10.50
CA HIS A 47 21.71 -0.84 -9.30
C HIS A 47 21.02 -1.94 -8.48
N GLY A 48 20.05 -2.65 -9.06
CA GLY A 48 19.45 -3.85 -8.45
C GLY A 48 18.20 -3.60 -7.61
N GLU A 49 17.58 -2.41 -7.68
CA GLU A 49 16.25 -2.20 -7.13
C GLU A 49 15.22 -3.13 -7.80
N THR A 50 14.32 -3.70 -7.01
CA THR A 50 13.37 -4.74 -7.46
C THR A 50 11.90 -4.32 -7.40
N GLY A 51 11.66 -3.03 -7.12
CA GLY A 51 10.33 -2.42 -7.07
C GLY A 51 10.45 -0.90 -6.98
N PHE A 52 9.55 -0.17 -7.62
CA PHE A 52 9.52 1.30 -7.59
C PHE A 52 8.54 1.81 -6.54
N SER A 53 8.84 2.92 -5.87
CA SER A 53 7.92 3.51 -4.90
C SER A 53 7.86 5.01 -5.08
N ALA A 54 6.71 5.51 -5.54
CA ALA A 54 6.51 6.93 -5.78
C ALA A 54 6.21 7.62 -4.44
N ALA A 55 7.16 8.43 -3.97
CA ALA A 55 6.91 9.45 -2.99
C ALA A 55 6.27 10.64 -3.71
N VAL A 56 4.97 10.88 -3.55
CA VAL A 56 4.30 11.99 -4.23
C VAL A 56 4.45 13.29 -3.44
N ASP A 57 4.31 14.42 -4.12
CA ASP A 57 4.34 15.72 -3.46
C ASP A 57 3.08 15.98 -2.61
N ALA A 58 3.15 17.00 -1.75
CA ALA A 58 2.07 17.34 -0.83
C ALA A 58 0.75 17.64 -1.55
N LEU A 59 0.79 18.30 -2.72
CA LEU A 59 -0.42 18.61 -3.47
C LEU A 59 -1.10 17.35 -4.04
N THR A 60 -0.35 16.46 -4.67
CA THR A 60 -0.85 15.17 -5.17
C THR A 60 -1.38 14.32 -4.02
N PHE A 61 -0.63 14.27 -2.92
CA PHE A 61 -1.01 13.55 -1.71
C PHE A 61 -2.37 14.01 -1.20
N ASN A 62 -2.59 15.33 -1.19
CA ASN A 62 -3.79 15.98 -0.68
C ASN A 62 -4.88 16.27 -1.72
N GLY A 63 -4.73 15.81 -2.97
CA GLY A 63 -5.73 16.04 -4.02
C GLY A 63 -5.94 17.51 -4.37
N ILE A 64 -4.90 18.32 -4.25
CA ILE A 64 -4.91 19.76 -4.56
C ILE A 64 -4.28 19.96 -5.94
N ASP A 65 -4.94 20.76 -6.78
CA ASP A 65 -4.43 21.14 -8.09
C ASP A 65 -3.24 22.12 -7.94
N PRO A 66 -2.15 22.00 -8.72
CA PRO A 66 -1.05 22.96 -8.71
C PRO A 66 -1.47 24.41 -9.01
N THR A 67 -2.63 24.65 -9.61
CA THR A 67 -3.14 26.02 -9.82
C THR A 67 -3.74 26.64 -8.56
N ASN A 68 -3.78 25.92 -7.43
CA ASN A 68 -4.22 26.49 -6.16
C ASN A 68 -3.22 27.58 -5.70
N PRO A 69 -3.67 28.84 -5.51
CA PRO A 69 -2.80 29.94 -5.09
C PRO A 69 -2.05 29.69 -3.78
N ASP A 70 -2.59 28.86 -2.89
CA ASP A 70 -1.98 28.55 -1.59
C ASP A 70 -0.99 27.38 -1.66
N GLY A 71 -0.83 26.75 -2.83
CA GLY A 71 -0.06 25.51 -3.01
C GLY A 71 1.17 25.61 -3.92
N ASP A 72 1.41 26.75 -4.57
CA ASP A 72 2.44 26.91 -5.60
C ASP A 72 3.85 26.51 -5.13
N ALA A 73 4.19 26.84 -3.89
CA ALA A 73 5.47 26.53 -3.25
C ALA A 73 5.66 25.05 -2.94
N GLU A 74 4.61 24.23 -2.95
CA GLU A 74 4.67 22.80 -2.60
C GLU A 74 4.80 21.87 -3.81
N VAL A 75 4.74 22.43 -5.03
CA VAL A 75 4.84 21.65 -6.27
C VAL A 75 6.19 20.94 -6.35
N GLY A 76 6.18 19.61 -6.28
CA GLY A 76 7.38 18.78 -6.46
C GLY A 76 8.44 18.87 -5.35
N THR A 77 8.16 19.53 -4.23
CA THR A 77 9.14 19.76 -3.15
C THR A 77 9.38 18.50 -2.32
N SER A 78 8.30 17.88 -1.84
CA SER A 78 8.29 16.72 -0.96
C SER A 78 8.20 15.38 -1.71
N GLY A 79 7.98 15.42 -3.02
CA GLY A 79 7.83 14.23 -3.84
C GLY A 79 7.59 14.55 -5.31
N VAL A 80 7.16 13.56 -6.08
CA VAL A 80 6.81 13.71 -7.49
C VAL A 80 5.35 14.19 -7.65
N PRO A 81 5.08 15.21 -8.47
CA PRO A 81 3.71 15.64 -8.78
C PRO A 81 3.06 14.69 -9.79
N LEU A 82 1.85 14.19 -9.50
CA LEU A 82 1.08 13.30 -10.37
C LEU A 82 -0.32 13.84 -10.63
N TYR A 83 -0.41 15.04 -11.20
CA TYR A 83 -1.68 15.75 -11.39
C TYR A 83 -2.48 15.27 -12.60
N CYS A 84 -1.81 14.67 -13.60
CA CYS A 84 -2.44 14.19 -14.82
C CYS A 84 -1.83 12.87 -15.30
N ILE A 85 -2.46 12.27 -16.31
CA ILE A 85 -1.99 11.00 -16.88
C ILE A 85 -0.61 11.14 -17.55
N ASP A 86 -0.28 12.31 -18.09
CA ASP A 86 1.04 12.56 -18.70
C ASP A 86 2.16 12.46 -17.67
N SER A 87 1.91 12.86 -16.42
CA SER A 87 2.85 12.64 -15.32
C SER A 87 3.12 11.15 -15.09
N MET A 88 2.11 10.28 -15.24
CA MET A 88 2.31 8.82 -15.16
C MET A 88 3.13 8.30 -16.33
N PHE A 89 2.95 8.84 -17.54
CA PHE A 89 3.79 8.50 -18.68
C PHE A 89 5.25 8.87 -18.42
N ALA A 90 5.51 10.13 -18.05
CA ALA A 90 6.85 10.62 -17.77
C ALA A 90 7.52 9.84 -16.62
N LEU A 91 6.80 9.60 -15.52
CA LEU A 91 7.30 8.84 -14.37
C LEU A 91 7.78 7.42 -14.74
N THR A 92 7.08 6.77 -15.66
CA THR A 92 7.27 5.34 -15.95
C THR A 92 7.92 5.05 -17.31
N GLU A 93 8.33 6.08 -18.05
CA GLU A 93 8.90 5.92 -19.38
C GLU A 93 10.15 5.02 -19.36
N GLY A 94 10.17 4.01 -20.25
CA GLY A 94 11.30 3.08 -20.38
C GLY A 94 11.52 2.14 -19.19
N LEU A 95 10.57 2.06 -18.24
CA LEU A 95 10.63 1.14 -17.11
C LEU A 95 9.69 -0.07 -17.31
N PRO A 96 10.11 -1.29 -16.88
CA PRO A 96 9.34 -2.52 -17.10
C PRO A 96 8.24 -2.71 -16.04
N ILE A 97 7.24 -1.82 -16.05
CA ILE A 97 6.16 -1.77 -15.04
C ILE A 97 5.19 -2.97 -15.09
N ASP A 98 5.26 -3.79 -16.14
CA ASP A 98 4.57 -5.07 -16.29
C ASP A 98 5.28 -6.22 -15.55
N LYS A 99 6.57 -6.05 -15.25
CA LYS A 99 7.44 -7.06 -14.60
C LYS A 99 7.85 -6.67 -13.20
N VAL A 100 7.92 -5.37 -12.92
CA VAL A 100 8.37 -4.80 -11.66
C VAL A 100 7.21 -4.14 -10.95
N SER A 101 7.10 -4.38 -9.64
CA SER A 101 6.00 -3.85 -8.86
C SER A 101 6.17 -2.36 -8.58
N VAL A 102 5.11 -1.57 -8.72
CA VAL A 102 5.09 -0.12 -8.40
C VAL A 102 4.23 0.14 -7.16
N ALA A 103 4.72 0.94 -6.22
CA ALA A 103 3.97 1.42 -5.08
C ALA A 103 3.61 2.90 -5.28
N LEU A 104 2.33 3.24 -5.08
CA LEU A 104 1.77 4.58 -5.15
C LEU A 104 1.38 5.00 -3.73
N ILE A 105 2.16 5.89 -3.12
CA ILE A 105 2.02 6.29 -1.73
C ILE A 105 1.19 7.58 -1.69
N VAL A 106 -0.11 7.44 -1.45
CA VAL A 106 -1.13 8.49 -1.53
C VAL A 106 -2.23 8.25 -0.50
N GLU A 107 -3.00 9.27 -0.16
CA GLU A 107 -4.12 9.17 0.79
C GLU A 107 -5.32 8.41 0.19
N PRO A 108 -6.26 7.90 1.02
CA PRO A 108 -7.43 7.15 0.53
C PRO A 108 -8.28 7.88 -0.52
N PHE A 109 -8.47 9.19 -0.35
CA PHE A 109 -9.31 9.96 -1.27
C PHE A 109 -8.62 10.26 -2.62
N THR A 110 -7.29 10.24 -2.67
CA THR A 110 -6.51 10.34 -3.92
C THR A 110 -6.11 8.98 -4.50
N SER A 111 -6.26 7.90 -3.74
CA SER A 111 -5.89 6.55 -4.16
C SER A 111 -6.59 6.09 -5.43
N ALA A 112 -7.91 6.25 -5.52
CA ALA A 112 -8.67 5.86 -6.70
C ALA A 112 -8.27 6.63 -7.98
N PRO A 113 -8.25 7.98 -8.02
CA PRO A 113 -7.87 8.71 -9.22
C PRO A 113 -6.41 8.47 -9.64
N ILE A 114 -5.48 8.40 -8.69
CA ILE A 114 -4.06 8.13 -8.97
C ILE A 114 -3.88 6.72 -9.57
N CYS A 115 -4.55 5.70 -9.00
CA CYS A 115 -4.55 4.36 -9.57
C CYS A 115 -5.20 4.31 -10.97
N ALA A 116 -6.31 5.03 -11.16
CA ALA A 116 -6.97 5.10 -12.44
C ALA A 116 -6.05 5.69 -13.52
N MET A 117 -5.29 6.74 -13.22
CA MET A 117 -4.28 7.28 -14.14
C MET A 117 -3.20 6.25 -14.46
N TYR A 118 -2.68 5.55 -13.45
CA TYR A 118 -1.66 4.52 -13.66
C TYR A 118 -2.16 3.35 -14.53
N TYR A 119 -3.38 2.84 -14.26
CA TYR A 119 -3.96 1.74 -15.05
C TYR A 119 -4.30 2.15 -16.47
N ASN A 120 -4.82 3.35 -16.69
CA ASN A 120 -5.12 3.84 -18.04
C ASN A 120 -3.84 4.12 -18.83
N MET A 121 -2.80 4.66 -18.20
CA MET A 121 -1.48 4.81 -18.82
C MET A 121 -0.94 3.43 -19.25
N ALA A 122 -1.03 2.41 -18.40
CA ALA A 122 -0.63 1.05 -18.76
C ALA A 122 -1.45 0.49 -19.95
N LYS A 123 -2.77 0.69 -19.98
CA LYS A 123 -3.62 0.30 -21.13
C LYS A 123 -3.21 1.01 -22.41
N MET A 124 -2.94 2.31 -22.34
CA MET A 124 -2.51 3.12 -23.50
C MET A 124 -1.13 2.68 -24.02
N ARG A 125 -0.30 2.08 -23.17
CA ARG A 125 0.95 1.40 -23.57
C ARG A 125 0.75 -0.02 -24.10
N GLY A 126 -0.48 -0.50 -24.21
CA GLY A 126 -0.81 -1.86 -24.65
C GLY A 126 -0.56 -2.95 -23.61
N LEU A 127 -0.41 -2.59 -22.33
CA LEU A 127 -0.20 -3.56 -21.24
C LEU A 127 -1.54 -4.09 -20.71
N ASP A 128 -1.57 -5.38 -20.37
CA ASP A 128 -2.70 -5.97 -19.65
C ASP A 128 -2.65 -5.54 -18.17
N ILE A 129 -3.63 -4.74 -17.75
CA ILE A 129 -3.73 -4.29 -16.36
C ILE A 129 -3.87 -5.45 -15.38
N LYS A 130 -4.40 -6.61 -15.81
CA LYS A 130 -4.51 -7.79 -14.92
C LYS A 130 -3.15 -8.38 -14.56
N ALA A 131 -2.12 -8.12 -15.36
CA ALA A 131 -0.76 -8.55 -15.09
C ALA A 131 0.01 -7.62 -14.14
N LEU A 132 -0.45 -6.37 -13.96
CA LEU A 132 0.24 -5.36 -13.16
C LEU A 132 0.37 -5.79 -11.69
N MET A 133 1.56 -5.57 -11.14
CA MET A 133 1.84 -5.76 -9.73
C MET A 133 2.12 -4.41 -9.09
N GLY A 134 1.62 -4.20 -7.90
CA GLY A 134 1.84 -2.95 -7.21
C GLY A 134 1.03 -2.82 -5.95
N THR A 135 1.18 -1.68 -5.30
CA THR A 135 0.56 -1.38 -4.01
C THR A 135 0.08 0.06 -4.01
N THR A 136 -1.10 0.31 -3.43
CA THR A 136 -1.57 1.66 -3.09
C THR A 136 -1.67 1.76 -1.58
N GLN A 137 -1.35 2.90 -0.99
CA GLN A 137 -1.47 3.10 0.46
C GLN A 137 -2.93 3.00 0.92
N ASN A 138 -3.81 3.92 0.51
CA ASN A 138 -5.27 3.82 0.66
C ASN A 138 -5.80 3.51 2.09
N ASP A 139 -5.02 3.78 3.13
CA ASP A 139 -5.39 3.48 4.53
C ASP A 139 -5.97 4.71 5.22
N ILE A 140 -7.20 4.61 5.73
CA ILE A 140 -7.87 5.73 6.41
C ILE A 140 -7.15 6.20 7.67
N LEU A 141 -6.30 5.36 8.27
CA LEU A 141 -5.52 5.75 9.45
C LEU A 141 -4.53 6.87 9.16
N THR A 142 -3.99 6.97 7.94
CA THR A 142 -2.95 7.96 7.64
C THR A 142 -3.49 9.38 7.72
N MET A 143 -4.79 9.55 7.50
CA MET A 143 -5.48 10.83 7.62
C MET A 143 -5.56 11.41 9.04
N THR A 144 -5.34 10.63 10.10
CA THR A 144 -5.41 11.16 11.48
C THR A 144 -4.05 11.56 12.05
N VAL A 145 -2.95 11.31 11.32
CA VAL A 145 -1.56 11.68 11.69
C VAL A 145 -0.96 12.67 10.68
N GLY A 146 -1.54 12.78 9.48
CA GLY A 146 -1.15 13.72 8.43
C GLY A 146 -1.88 15.06 8.44
N TYR A 147 -1.50 15.93 7.50
CA TYR A 147 -2.18 17.19 7.21
C TYR A 147 -3.63 16.88 6.80
N VAL A 148 -4.59 17.50 7.46
CA VAL A 148 -6.03 17.38 7.15
C VAL A 148 -6.49 18.63 6.40
N PRO A 149 -6.50 18.65 5.06
CA PRO A 149 -7.41 19.51 4.31
C PRO A 149 -8.38 18.64 3.52
N TYR A 150 -9.62 19.02 3.27
CA TYR A 150 -10.26 20.31 3.38
C TYR A 150 -11.71 20.02 3.74
N LYS A 151 -12.17 20.49 4.91
CA LYS A 151 -13.58 20.64 5.31
C LYS A 151 -14.54 19.54 4.77
N ASN A 152 -14.90 18.59 5.65
CA ASN A 152 -16.17 17.84 5.64
C ASN A 152 -16.30 16.55 4.82
N VAL A 153 -15.26 15.74 4.62
CA VAL A 153 -15.50 14.34 4.20
C VAL A 153 -15.66 13.47 5.44
N ASN A 154 -16.89 13.00 5.68
CA ASN A 154 -17.18 12.09 6.79
C ASN A 154 -16.29 10.83 6.67
N PRO A 155 -15.63 10.36 7.75
CA PRO A 155 -14.79 9.16 7.73
C PRO A 155 -15.44 7.94 7.09
N TYR A 156 -16.77 7.79 7.23
CA TYR A 156 -17.53 6.73 6.57
C TYR A 156 -17.41 6.76 5.04
N HIS A 157 -17.45 7.96 4.43
CA HIS A 157 -17.31 8.10 2.98
C HIS A 157 -15.89 7.81 2.51
N ILE A 158 -14.88 8.12 3.32
CA ILE A 158 -13.48 7.83 3.02
C ILE A 158 -13.24 6.32 3.07
N LEU A 159 -13.72 5.65 4.12
CA LEU A 159 -13.70 4.18 4.20
C LEU A 159 -14.43 3.56 3.00
N ARG A 160 -15.59 4.12 2.62
CA ARG A 160 -16.33 3.66 1.44
C ARG A 160 -15.48 3.72 0.17
N LEU A 161 -14.81 4.85 -0.09
CA LEU A 161 -13.94 5.04 -1.26
C LEU A 161 -12.73 4.09 -1.23
N ALA A 162 -12.11 3.91 -0.06
CA ALA A 162 -11.00 2.97 0.11
C ALA A 162 -11.43 1.54 -0.24
N CYS A 163 -12.60 1.10 0.26
CA CYS A 163 -13.18 -0.19 -0.04
C CYS A 163 -13.63 -0.33 -1.51
N ASP A 164 -14.13 0.74 -2.15
CA ASP A 164 -14.47 0.72 -3.59
C ASP A 164 -13.25 0.35 -4.44
N LEU A 165 -12.06 0.92 -4.13
CA LEU A 165 -10.82 0.57 -4.82
C LEU A 165 -10.40 -0.89 -4.57
N ILE A 166 -10.55 -1.38 -3.33
CA ILE A 166 -10.26 -2.79 -3.00
C ILE A 166 -11.16 -3.71 -3.82
N GLU A 167 -12.47 -3.46 -3.77
CA GLU A 167 -13.51 -4.22 -4.46
C GLU A 167 -13.27 -4.28 -5.98
N TRP A 168 -13.04 -3.12 -6.59
CA TRP A 168 -12.81 -3.00 -8.02
C TRP A 168 -11.54 -3.75 -8.46
N CYS A 169 -10.44 -3.61 -7.72
CA CYS A 169 -9.18 -4.27 -8.09
C CYS A 169 -9.27 -5.79 -7.95
N VAL A 170 -9.78 -6.29 -6.82
CA VAL A 170 -9.53 -7.67 -6.38
C VAL A 170 -10.77 -8.56 -6.51
N PRO A 171 -11.86 -8.40 -5.74
CA PRO A 171 -13.10 -9.16 -5.94
C PRO A 171 -13.64 -9.14 -7.38
N GLN A 172 -13.67 -7.97 -8.02
CA GLN A 172 -14.13 -7.82 -9.40
C GLN A 172 -13.05 -8.22 -10.44
N LYS A 173 -11.84 -8.56 -10.00
CA LYS A 173 -10.73 -9.07 -10.82
C LYS A 173 -10.28 -8.15 -11.96
N ASN A 174 -10.41 -6.83 -11.80
CA ASN A 174 -9.90 -5.88 -12.78
C ASN A 174 -8.36 -5.79 -12.76
N VAL A 175 -7.76 -5.81 -11.56
CA VAL A 175 -6.30 -5.76 -11.35
C VAL A 175 -5.93 -6.74 -10.21
N PRO A 176 -6.16 -8.06 -10.38
CA PRO A 176 -6.18 -9.03 -9.29
C PRO A 176 -4.81 -9.32 -8.66
N ARG A 177 -3.73 -8.77 -9.24
CA ARG A 177 -2.35 -8.85 -8.73
C ARG A 177 -1.92 -7.63 -7.93
N TRP A 178 -2.75 -6.59 -7.90
CA TRP A 178 -2.52 -5.36 -7.14
C TRP A 178 -2.85 -5.55 -5.66
N HIS A 179 -2.14 -4.80 -4.81
CA HIS A 179 -2.42 -4.62 -3.40
C HIS A 179 -3.11 -3.26 -3.22
N PRO A 180 -4.46 -3.19 -3.28
CA PRO A 180 -5.19 -1.92 -3.32
C PRO A 180 -5.19 -1.13 -2.01
N ILE A 181 -4.56 -1.66 -0.97
CA ILE A 181 -4.40 -1.02 0.33
C ILE A 181 -3.15 -1.56 1.02
N ASN A 182 -2.50 -0.69 1.78
CA ASN A 182 -1.36 -0.98 2.62
C ASN A 182 -1.57 -0.32 3.99
N PHE A 183 -2.05 -1.10 4.97
CA PHE A 183 -2.34 -0.58 6.31
C PHE A 183 -1.05 -0.14 7.00
N THR A 184 -0.96 1.13 7.33
CA THR A 184 0.33 1.78 7.63
C THR A 184 0.40 2.19 9.10
N GLY A 185 1.10 1.38 9.89
CA GLY A 185 1.46 1.69 11.27
C GLY A 185 2.72 2.56 11.39
N TYR A 186 3.55 2.56 10.34
CA TYR A 186 4.82 3.29 10.28
C TYR A 186 4.68 4.75 10.73
N ASN A 187 3.76 5.52 10.12
CA ASN A 187 3.59 6.95 10.41
C ASN A 187 3.27 7.23 11.87
N TYR A 188 2.46 6.38 12.52
CA TYR A 188 2.14 6.56 13.93
C TYR A 188 3.32 6.20 14.82
N ARG A 189 4.07 5.14 14.47
CA ARG A 189 5.26 4.72 15.21
C ARG A 189 6.31 5.83 15.18
N GLU A 190 6.50 6.47 14.02
CA GLU A 190 7.32 7.69 13.92
C GLU A 190 6.72 8.88 14.69
N GLY A 191 5.40 8.95 14.81
CA GLY A 191 4.66 9.90 15.65
C GLY A 191 4.73 9.62 17.17
N GLY A 192 5.41 8.55 17.60
CA GLY A 192 5.76 8.30 19.00
C GLY A 192 4.96 7.22 19.73
N ILE A 193 4.12 6.45 19.04
CA ILE A 193 3.37 5.34 19.68
C ILE A 193 4.26 4.11 19.94
N ASP A 194 3.84 3.24 20.86
CA ASP A 194 4.53 1.99 21.14
C ASP A 194 4.25 0.87 20.09
N ALA A 195 5.00 -0.24 20.14
CA ALA A 195 4.84 -1.36 19.21
C ALA A 195 3.47 -2.08 19.33
N ILE A 196 2.85 -2.02 20.50
CA ILE A 196 1.55 -2.65 20.78
C ILE A 196 0.44 -1.80 20.17
N GLN A 197 0.52 -0.47 20.38
CA GLN A 197 -0.37 0.52 19.78
C GLN A 197 -0.32 0.45 18.25
N GLU A 198 0.88 0.32 17.67
CA GLU A 198 1.05 0.20 16.21
C GLU A 198 0.25 -0.98 15.65
N LEU A 199 0.40 -2.18 16.23
CA LEU A 199 -0.38 -3.34 15.80
C LEU A 199 -1.87 -3.18 16.10
N GLY A 200 -2.22 -2.57 17.23
CA GLY A 200 -3.60 -2.32 17.61
C GLY A 200 -4.34 -1.46 16.59
N PHE A 201 -3.77 -0.32 16.20
CA PHE A 201 -4.36 0.57 15.20
C PHE A 201 -4.43 -0.09 13.83
N VAL A 202 -3.33 -0.67 13.36
CA VAL A 202 -3.27 -1.33 12.05
C VAL A 202 -4.31 -2.44 11.91
N PHE A 203 -4.45 -3.30 12.93
CA PHE A 203 -5.47 -4.36 12.88
C PHE A 203 -6.90 -3.83 13.05
N ALA A 204 -7.11 -2.75 13.80
CA ALA A 204 -8.41 -2.12 13.89
C ALA A 204 -8.86 -1.56 12.53
N SER A 205 -7.99 -0.84 11.82
CA SER A 205 -8.28 -0.36 10.46
C SER A 205 -8.55 -1.50 9.48
N ALA A 206 -7.73 -2.55 9.53
CA ALA A 206 -7.94 -3.74 8.72
C ALA A 206 -9.31 -4.39 8.98
N CYS A 207 -9.72 -4.52 10.25
CA CYS A 207 -11.05 -5.03 10.60
C CYS A 207 -12.16 -4.15 10.02
N SER A 208 -12.07 -2.82 10.13
CA SER A 208 -13.09 -1.92 9.58
C SER A 208 -13.26 -2.06 8.06
N HIS A 209 -12.18 -2.26 7.32
CA HIS A 209 -12.25 -2.48 5.87
C HIS A 209 -12.80 -3.87 5.52
N ILE A 210 -12.40 -4.90 6.27
CA ILE A 210 -12.91 -6.27 6.09
C ILE A 210 -14.42 -6.30 6.38
N ASP A 211 -14.85 -5.72 7.50
CA ASP A 211 -16.25 -5.65 7.92
C ASP A 211 -17.08 -4.93 6.84
N ASN A 212 -16.61 -3.78 6.32
CA ASN A 212 -17.30 -3.05 5.25
C ASN A 212 -17.45 -3.88 3.95
N LEU A 213 -16.41 -4.62 3.54
CA LEU A 213 -16.47 -5.44 2.33
C LEU A 213 -17.38 -6.67 2.51
N ILE A 214 -17.45 -7.24 3.72
CA ILE A 214 -18.39 -8.31 4.06
C ILE A 214 -19.83 -7.80 4.05
N GLU A 215 -20.10 -6.60 4.59
CA GLU A 215 -21.41 -5.96 4.53
C GLU A 215 -21.90 -5.75 3.09
N ARG A 216 -20.98 -5.56 2.14
CA ARG A 216 -21.26 -5.47 0.69
C ARG A 216 -21.51 -6.83 0.03
N GLY A 217 -21.38 -7.94 0.76
CA GLY A 217 -21.65 -9.29 0.28
C GLY A 217 -20.42 -10.09 -0.19
N TRP A 218 -19.20 -9.57 -0.03
CA TRP A 218 -17.98 -10.32 -0.36
C TRP A 218 -17.59 -11.26 0.76
N LYS A 219 -17.02 -12.42 0.41
CA LYS A 219 -16.42 -13.33 1.39
C LYS A 219 -15.02 -12.84 1.70
N VAL A 220 -14.57 -13.03 2.94
CA VAL A 220 -13.22 -12.63 3.37
C VAL A 220 -12.12 -13.18 2.44
N ASP A 221 -12.28 -14.42 1.97
CA ASP A 221 -11.34 -15.10 1.07
C ASP A 221 -11.27 -14.50 -0.34
N ASP A 222 -12.24 -13.66 -0.74
CA ASP A 222 -12.26 -13.03 -2.06
C ASP A 222 -11.23 -11.91 -2.17
N PHE A 223 -10.82 -11.28 -1.06
CA PHE A 223 -9.99 -10.08 -1.08
C PHE A 223 -8.86 -10.04 -0.04
N VAL A 224 -9.00 -10.67 1.12
CA VAL A 224 -8.11 -10.43 2.26
C VAL A 224 -6.65 -10.80 1.96
N SER A 225 -6.45 -11.80 1.09
CA SER A 225 -5.13 -12.22 0.59
C SER A 225 -4.46 -11.20 -0.33
N ARG A 226 -5.04 -10.02 -0.56
CA ARG A 226 -4.45 -8.88 -1.26
C ARG A 226 -4.24 -7.64 -0.39
N LEU A 227 -4.71 -7.65 0.85
CA LEU A 227 -4.37 -6.61 1.80
C LEU A 227 -2.86 -6.67 2.12
N ALA A 228 -2.22 -5.51 2.18
CA ALA A 228 -0.83 -5.35 2.59
C ALA A 228 -0.74 -4.52 3.87
N PHE A 229 0.41 -4.59 4.52
CA PHE A 229 0.71 -3.91 5.78
C PHE A 229 2.06 -3.23 5.70
N HIS A 230 2.26 -2.13 6.40
CA HIS A 230 3.52 -1.41 6.50
C HIS A 230 3.81 -1.09 7.96
N LEU A 231 4.85 -1.72 8.49
CA LEU A 231 5.23 -1.62 9.90
C LEU A 231 6.62 -1.00 10.02
N SER A 232 6.85 -0.18 11.05
CA SER A 232 8.16 0.43 11.29
C SER A 232 9.14 -0.57 11.90
N ALA A 233 10.43 -0.41 11.60
CA ALA A 233 11.52 -1.11 12.28
C ALA A 233 12.25 -0.12 13.20
N HIS A 234 11.80 -0.03 14.45
CA HIS A 234 12.33 0.92 15.43
C HIS A 234 13.57 0.40 16.18
N LYS A 235 14.09 1.21 17.10
CA LYS A 235 15.40 1.03 17.77
C LYS A 235 15.48 -0.19 18.69
N ASP A 236 14.38 -0.64 19.28
CA ASP A 236 14.39 -1.84 20.13
C ASP A 236 14.41 -3.10 19.28
N PHE A 237 15.61 -3.61 19.04
CA PHE A 237 15.85 -4.73 18.14
C PHE A 237 15.00 -5.97 18.46
N PHE A 238 14.84 -6.32 19.74
CA PHE A 238 14.13 -7.54 20.12
C PHE A 238 12.62 -7.33 20.17
N GLU A 239 12.15 -6.17 20.61
CA GLU A 239 10.74 -5.81 20.56
C GLU A 239 10.23 -5.85 19.11
N GLU A 240 10.97 -5.29 18.15
CA GLU A 240 10.54 -5.27 16.75
C GLU A 240 10.48 -6.67 16.15
N ILE A 241 11.46 -7.55 16.45
CA ILE A 241 11.40 -8.96 16.06
C ILE A 241 10.19 -9.66 16.68
N ALA A 242 9.89 -9.38 17.96
CA ALA A 242 8.73 -9.93 18.64
C ALA A 242 7.42 -9.42 18.00
N LYS A 243 7.33 -8.13 17.69
CA LYS A 243 6.20 -7.46 17.03
C LYS A 243 5.85 -8.13 15.72
N TYR A 244 6.81 -8.31 14.80
CA TYR A 244 6.53 -8.95 13.50
C TYR A 244 6.06 -10.40 13.62
N ARG A 245 6.62 -11.15 14.58
CA ARG A 245 6.22 -12.54 14.84
C ARG A 245 4.83 -12.61 15.50
N ALA A 246 4.53 -11.67 16.39
CA ALA A 246 3.24 -11.53 17.03
C ALA A 246 2.17 -11.13 16.01
N ALA A 247 2.43 -10.13 15.17
CA ALA A 247 1.54 -9.66 14.11
C ALA A 247 1.06 -10.82 13.22
N ARG A 248 1.97 -11.66 12.73
CA ARG A 248 1.61 -12.86 11.93
C ARG A 248 0.67 -13.81 12.67
N ARG A 249 0.92 -14.04 13.96
CA ARG A 249 0.11 -14.95 14.78
C ARG A 249 -1.25 -14.35 15.13
N ILE A 250 -1.30 -13.04 15.40
CA ILE A 250 -2.54 -12.30 15.67
C ILE A 250 -3.41 -12.32 14.41
N TRP A 251 -2.84 -11.95 13.26
CA TRP A 251 -3.55 -11.97 11.98
C TRP A 251 -4.12 -13.36 11.64
N TYR A 252 -3.30 -14.42 11.78
CA TYR A 252 -3.78 -15.78 11.56
C TYR A 252 -5.02 -16.10 12.41
N LYS A 253 -4.98 -15.80 13.71
CA LYS A 253 -6.12 -16.05 14.61
C LYS A 253 -7.31 -15.16 14.25
N LEU A 254 -7.08 -13.88 13.99
CA LEU A 254 -8.13 -12.93 13.63
C LEU A 254 -8.88 -13.39 12.38
N ILE A 255 -8.17 -13.68 11.30
CA ILE A 255 -8.77 -14.08 10.02
C ILE A 255 -9.41 -15.48 10.09
N LYS A 256 -8.83 -16.40 10.87
CA LYS A 256 -9.38 -17.74 11.05
C LYS A 256 -10.60 -17.77 11.97
N ASP A 257 -10.50 -17.14 13.14
CA ASP A 257 -11.44 -17.36 14.24
C ASP A 257 -12.60 -16.34 14.20
N ARG A 258 -12.34 -15.08 13.82
CA ARG A 258 -13.38 -14.04 13.69
C ARG A 258 -14.04 -14.04 12.31
N TYR A 259 -13.24 -14.15 11.26
CA TYR A 259 -13.72 -14.07 9.88
C TYR A 259 -13.91 -15.42 9.20
N GLU A 260 -13.59 -16.52 9.89
CA GLU A 260 -13.80 -17.89 9.44
C GLU A 260 -13.22 -18.24 8.06
N ALA A 261 -12.15 -17.54 7.65
CA ALA A 261 -11.49 -17.76 6.37
C ALA A 261 -11.15 -19.24 6.18
N LYS A 262 -11.34 -19.75 4.96
CA LYS A 262 -11.06 -21.15 4.61
C LYS A 262 -9.78 -21.27 3.79
N ASN A 263 -9.42 -20.23 3.04
CA ASN A 263 -8.19 -20.23 2.26
C ASN A 263 -6.96 -19.98 3.16
N PRO A 264 -5.96 -20.87 3.21
CA PRO A 264 -4.76 -20.66 4.01
C PRO A 264 -4.00 -19.37 3.66
N ARG A 265 -4.06 -18.92 2.40
CA ARG A 265 -3.42 -17.66 1.95
C ARG A 265 -4.02 -16.42 2.58
N SER A 266 -5.30 -16.47 2.94
CA SER A 266 -5.99 -15.37 3.62
C SER A 266 -5.40 -15.09 5.01
N MET A 267 -4.87 -16.14 5.64
CA MET A 267 -4.29 -16.07 6.99
C MET A 267 -2.79 -15.71 6.98
N GLU A 268 -2.19 -15.48 5.82
CA GLU A 268 -0.81 -15.04 5.69
C GLU A 268 -0.69 -13.52 5.86
N PHE A 269 0.00 -13.09 6.92
CA PHE A 269 0.31 -11.67 7.11
C PHE A 269 1.62 -11.31 6.40
N ARG A 270 1.52 -10.51 5.35
CA ARG A 270 2.66 -9.99 4.56
C ARG A 270 2.74 -8.48 4.77
N PHE A 271 3.94 -7.99 4.99
CA PHE A 271 4.16 -6.58 5.30
C PHE A 271 5.41 -6.07 4.57
N HIS A 272 5.41 -4.76 4.33
CA HIS A 272 6.57 -3.94 4.02
C HIS A 272 7.29 -3.58 5.31
#